data_AF-A0A6J1W3D4-F1
#
_entry.id   AF-A0A6J1W3D4-F1
#
_cell.length_a   1.000
_cell.length_b   1.000
_cell.length_c   1.000
_cell.angle_alpha   90.00
_cell.angle_beta   90.00
_cell.angle_gamma   90.00
#
_symmetry.space_group_name_H-M   'P 1'
#
loop_
_entity.id
_entity.type
_entity.pdbx_description
1 polymer ?
#
loop_
_entity_poly.entity_id
_entity_poly.type
_entity_poly.pdbx_seq_one_letter_code
_entity_poly.pdbx_strand_id
1 'polypeptide(L)'
;GADSPGPPTTAAPRAPEPLPECRPNASVANLTGFAELPNHIKDFLRYRHCRAFPLLLDLPGKCGPPEASHQVFLLLAVKSSPDNYERREIIRKTWGQERTFAGIHIRRVFLSGVAANAREARKLNQLLRLEHAEHGDVLQWRFVDSFFNLTLKQVLFHAWLESRCPGVRFVFNGDDDVFANTDNLAQYLLGVPGAGDQHLFVGHLITNVGPIREKWSKYYVPEQVTASNAYPPYCGGGGLLMSGYTCHAIYQQSLGIQLFPIDDVYLGMCLEKAGLAPASHMGIRMVGVRVPSSKLESFDPCYYKELLLVHRFVPYEMLVMWEAIRQPDLVCGKNVVVDQSL
;
A
#
# COMPACT_ATOMS: atom_id res chain seq x y z
N GLY A 1 7.05 -54.19 41.01
CA GLY A 1 6.95 -53.59 39.67
C GLY A 1 6.35 -52.23 39.84
N ALA A 2 7.10 -51.19 39.54
CA ALA A 2 6.62 -49.81 39.60
C ALA A 2 6.07 -49.43 38.21
N ASP A 3 4.81 -48.99 38.17
CA ASP A 3 4.16 -48.45 36.98
C ASP A 3 4.74 -47.05 36.68
N SER A 4 5.23 -46.89 35.46
CA SER A 4 5.68 -45.61 34.91
C SER A 4 4.47 -44.85 34.31
N PRO A 5 4.26 -43.56 34.63
CA PRO A 5 3.20 -42.79 34.01
C PRO A 5 3.57 -42.43 32.56
N GLY A 6 2.63 -42.67 31.65
CA GLY A 6 2.78 -42.32 30.23
C GLY A 6 2.89 -40.80 30.00
N PRO A 7 3.46 -40.38 28.86
CA PRO A 7 3.73 -38.98 28.58
C PRO A 7 2.45 -38.17 28.43
N PRO A 8 2.44 -36.89 28.85
CA PRO A 8 1.29 -36.03 28.71
C PRO A 8 1.01 -35.76 27.23
N THR A 9 -0.18 -36.14 26.77
CA THR A 9 -0.71 -35.75 25.47
C THR A 9 -0.84 -34.23 25.43
N THR A 10 0.02 -33.58 24.64
CA THR A 10 -0.10 -32.17 24.28
C THR A 10 -1.40 -31.97 23.52
N ALA A 11 -2.36 -31.30 24.16
CA ALA A 11 -3.59 -30.88 23.51
C ALA A 11 -3.25 -30.01 22.30
N ALA A 12 -3.84 -30.35 21.15
CA ALA A 12 -3.73 -29.54 19.94
C ALA A 12 -4.14 -28.08 20.24
N PRO A 13 -3.43 -27.07 19.72
CA PRO A 13 -3.78 -25.68 19.95
C PRO A 13 -5.22 -25.43 19.50
N ARG A 14 -6.03 -24.91 20.41
CA ARG A 14 -7.43 -24.54 20.18
C ARG A 14 -7.49 -23.61 18.96
N ALA A 15 -8.34 -23.93 18.00
CA ALA A 15 -8.59 -23.03 16.88
C ALA A 15 -9.03 -21.66 17.42
N PRO A 16 -8.47 -20.54 16.93
CA PRO A 16 -8.84 -19.22 17.41
C PRO A 16 -10.35 -19.00 17.25
N GLU A 17 -10.98 -18.42 18.27
CA GLU A 17 -12.41 -18.13 18.23
C GLU A 17 -12.74 -17.21 17.04
N PRO A 18 -13.88 -17.43 16.35
CA PRO A 18 -14.27 -16.60 15.22
C PRO A 18 -14.47 -15.16 15.68
N LEU A 19 -13.84 -14.22 14.96
CA LEU A 19 -14.03 -12.78 15.20
C LEU A 19 -15.53 -12.44 15.17
N PRO A 20 -16.04 -11.67 16.14
CA PRO A 20 -17.43 -11.27 16.15
C PRO A 20 -17.74 -10.43 14.91
N GLU A 21 -18.90 -10.68 14.30
CA GLU A 21 -19.35 -9.92 13.14
C GLU A 21 -19.60 -8.45 13.53
N CYS A 22 -19.01 -7.52 12.78
CA CYS A 22 -19.19 -6.10 13.05
C CYS A 22 -20.59 -5.63 12.67
N ARG A 23 -21.27 -4.92 13.58
CA ARG A 23 -22.63 -4.43 13.36
C ARG A 23 -22.63 -2.94 12.99
N PRO A 24 -23.60 -2.47 12.18
CA PRO A 24 -23.71 -1.05 11.86
C PRO A 24 -24.01 -0.23 13.12
N ASN A 25 -23.33 0.90 13.29
CA ASN A 25 -23.67 1.87 14.32
C ASN A 25 -24.93 2.65 13.89
N ALA A 26 -26.07 2.36 14.51
CA ALA A 26 -27.33 3.02 14.20
C ALA A 26 -27.40 4.50 14.63
N SER A 27 -26.60 4.91 15.63
CA SER A 27 -26.67 6.28 16.18
C SER A 27 -26.26 7.36 15.18
N VAL A 28 -25.50 7.00 14.14
CA VAL A 28 -25.10 7.94 13.07
C VAL A 28 -26.29 8.46 12.27
N ALA A 29 -27.44 7.78 12.32
CA ALA A 29 -28.67 8.27 11.70
C ALA A 29 -29.19 9.58 12.33
N ASN A 30 -28.78 9.88 13.56
CA ASN A 30 -29.15 11.11 14.28
C ASN A 30 -28.27 12.31 13.89
N LEU A 31 -27.24 12.12 13.06
CA LEU A 31 -26.41 13.23 12.59
C LEU A 31 -27.23 14.13 11.65
N THR A 32 -27.18 15.43 11.88
CA THR A 32 -27.82 16.43 11.02
C THR A 32 -27.38 16.24 9.57
N GLY A 33 -28.33 16.17 8.63
CA GLY A 33 -28.06 15.99 7.20
C GLY A 33 -27.66 14.56 6.78
N PHE A 34 -27.63 13.58 7.68
CA PHE A 34 -27.25 12.19 7.35
C PHE A 34 -28.10 11.58 6.22
N ALA A 35 -29.41 11.84 6.22
CA ALA A 35 -30.34 11.31 5.24
C ALA A 35 -30.01 11.73 3.79
N GLU A 36 -29.36 12.88 3.61
CA GLU A 36 -29.01 13.45 2.30
C GLU A 36 -27.61 13.02 1.80
N LEU A 37 -26.88 12.26 2.61
CA LEU A 37 -25.56 11.78 2.25
C LEU A 37 -25.66 10.65 1.19
N PRO A 38 -24.67 10.56 0.28
CA PRO A 38 -24.53 9.40 -0.60
C PRO A 38 -24.41 8.09 0.19
N ASN A 39 -24.90 6.98 -0.38
CA ASN A 39 -24.92 5.67 0.31
C ASN A 39 -23.54 5.22 0.77
N HIS A 40 -22.49 5.41 -0.04
CA HIS A 40 -21.13 5.04 0.34
C HIS A 40 -20.63 5.79 1.58
N ILE A 41 -21.02 7.05 1.77
CA ILE A 41 -20.69 7.81 2.99
C ILE A 41 -21.51 7.31 4.18
N LYS A 42 -22.81 7.04 3.98
CA LYS A 42 -23.67 6.49 5.04
C LYS A 42 -23.11 5.16 5.56
N ASP A 43 -22.69 4.29 4.65
CA ASP A 43 -22.10 3.01 4.99
C ASP A 43 -20.75 3.18 5.68
N PHE A 44 -19.89 4.07 5.17
CA PHE A 44 -18.65 4.44 5.85
C PHE A 44 -18.91 4.90 7.30
N LEU A 45 -19.83 5.84 7.54
CA LEU A 45 -20.16 6.33 8.88
C LEU A 45 -20.70 5.23 9.80
N ARG A 46 -21.53 4.32 9.29
CA ARG A 46 -22.08 3.19 10.05
C ARG A 46 -20.98 2.21 10.48
N TYR A 47 -19.98 1.98 9.64
CA TYR A 47 -18.99 0.91 9.83
C TYR A 47 -17.56 1.39 10.12
N ARG A 48 -17.26 2.70 10.19
CA ARG A 48 -15.91 3.24 10.44
C ARG A 48 -15.27 2.84 11.78
N HIS A 49 -16.04 2.21 12.67
CA HIS A 49 -15.56 1.64 13.94
C HIS A 49 -15.12 0.17 13.79
N CYS A 50 -15.52 -0.52 12.72
CA CYS A 50 -15.15 -1.89 12.41
C CYS A 50 -13.71 -1.95 11.90
N ARG A 51 -12.84 -2.66 12.62
CA ARG A 51 -11.41 -2.78 12.26
C ARG A 51 -10.89 -4.21 12.21
N ALA A 52 -11.65 -5.17 12.72
CA ALA A 52 -11.27 -6.57 12.73
C ALA A 52 -12.06 -7.32 11.65
N PHE A 53 -11.33 -7.94 10.73
CA PHE A 53 -11.91 -8.75 9.66
C PHE A 53 -11.12 -10.05 9.51
N PRO A 54 -11.78 -11.19 9.27
CA PRO A 54 -11.08 -12.46 9.06
C PRO A 54 -10.07 -12.38 7.93
N LEU A 55 -8.84 -12.80 8.20
CA LEU A 55 -7.81 -13.01 7.18
C LEU A 55 -8.11 -14.34 6.46
N LEU A 56 -8.43 -14.24 5.17
CA LEU A 56 -8.80 -15.37 4.31
C LEU A 56 -7.58 -16.06 3.70
N LEU A 57 -6.57 -15.26 3.33
CA LEU A 57 -5.30 -15.70 2.77
C LEU A 57 -4.18 -14.99 3.56
N ASP A 58 -3.35 -15.77 4.27
CA ASP A 58 -2.22 -15.28 5.08
C ASP A 58 -0.89 -15.74 4.47
N LEU A 59 0.19 -15.03 4.78
CA LEU A 59 1.54 -15.29 4.31
C LEU A 59 2.52 -15.44 5.48
N PRO A 60 2.34 -16.43 6.37
CA PRO A 60 3.13 -16.54 7.61
C PRO A 60 4.64 -16.72 7.36
N GLY A 61 5.05 -17.22 6.19
CA GLY A 61 6.45 -17.41 5.82
C GLY A 61 7.07 -16.28 5.00
N LYS A 62 6.32 -15.24 4.59
CA LYS A 62 6.83 -14.23 3.62
C LYS A 62 8.04 -13.47 4.14
N CYS A 63 8.08 -13.18 5.44
CA CYS A 63 9.20 -12.53 6.10
C CYS A 63 10.04 -13.50 6.95
N GLY A 64 9.84 -14.81 6.81
CA GLY A 64 10.38 -15.79 7.75
C GLY A 64 9.76 -15.66 9.14
N PRO A 65 10.36 -16.29 10.17
CA PRO A 65 9.92 -16.08 11.56
C PRO A 65 10.13 -14.60 11.97
N PRO A 66 9.36 -14.07 12.94
CA PRO A 66 9.43 -12.65 13.33
C PRO A 66 10.86 -12.16 13.61
N GLU A 67 11.71 -13.00 14.21
CA GLU A 67 13.09 -12.69 14.55
C GLU A 67 13.98 -12.51 13.30
N ALA A 68 13.64 -13.15 12.18
CA ALA A 68 14.35 -13.08 10.91
C ALA A 68 13.76 -12.06 9.93
N SER A 69 12.65 -11.41 10.27
CA SER A 69 11.96 -10.46 9.37
C SER A 69 12.81 -9.26 8.96
N HIS A 70 13.87 -8.93 9.72
CA HIS A 70 14.90 -7.95 9.37
C HIS A 70 15.71 -8.27 8.10
N GLN A 71 15.64 -9.51 7.62
CA GLN A 71 16.21 -9.92 6.34
C GLN A 71 15.41 -9.35 5.16
N VAL A 72 14.12 -9.05 5.34
CA VAL A 72 13.34 -8.33 4.32
C VAL A 72 13.71 -6.84 4.40
N PHE A 73 14.56 -6.42 3.47
CA PHE A 73 14.99 -5.02 3.39
C PHE A 73 13.87 -4.14 2.85
N LEU A 74 13.24 -4.56 1.74
CA LEU A 74 12.14 -3.82 1.11
C LEU A 74 10.95 -4.76 0.88
N LEU A 75 9.82 -4.44 1.49
CA LEU A 75 8.54 -5.06 1.20
C LEU A 75 7.73 -4.16 0.26
N LEU A 76 7.39 -4.67 -0.93
CA LEU A 76 6.48 -4.05 -1.87
C LEU A 76 5.04 -4.43 -1.50
N ALA A 77 4.34 -3.55 -0.79
CA ALA A 77 2.94 -3.70 -0.43
C ALA A 77 2.07 -2.97 -1.45
N VAL A 78 1.39 -3.75 -2.30
CA VAL A 78 0.63 -3.22 -3.45
C VAL A 78 -0.87 -3.38 -3.21
N LYS A 79 -1.59 -2.26 -3.11
CA LYS A 79 -3.06 -2.24 -3.04
C LYS A 79 -3.62 -2.73 -4.38
N SER A 80 -4.41 -3.81 -4.35
CA SER A 80 -5.02 -4.37 -5.57
C SER A 80 -6.44 -4.88 -5.31
N SER A 81 -7.36 -4.56 -6.21
CA SER A 81 -8.73 -5.07 -6.18
C SER A 81 -8.77 -6.54 -6.60
N PRO A 82 -9.72 -7.35 -6.12
CA PRO A 82 -9.74 -8.80 -6.37
C PRO A 82 -9.80 -9.16 -7.87
N ASP A 83 -10.42 -8.32 -8.70
CA ASP A 83 -10.55 -8.46 -10.16
C ASP A 83 -9.31 -8.05 -10.96
N ASN A 84 -8.34 -7.35 -10.37
CA ASN A 84 -7.13 -6.85 -11.03
C ASN A 84 -6.03 -7.92 -11.27
N TYR A 85 -6.42 -9.11 -11.74
CA TYR A 85 -5.48 -10.21 -12.01
C TYR A 85 -4.36 -9.80 -12.98
N GLU A 86 -4.72 -9.19 -14.11
CA GLU A 86 -3.75 -8.78 -15.14
C GLU A 86 -2.71 -7.78 -14.59
N ARG A 87 -3.16 -6.82 -13.76
CA ARG A 87 -2.25 -5.85 -13.13
C ARG A 87 -1.27 -6.54 -12.20
N ARG A 88 -1.76 -7.41 -11.32
CA ARG A 88 -0.89 -8.19 -10.43
C ARG A 88 0.11 -8.99 -11.23
N GLU A 89 -0.35 -9.69 -12.26
CA GLU A 89 0.50 -10.56 -13.09
C GLU A 89 1.61 -9.80 -13.83
N ILE A 90 1.30 -8.63 -14.41
CA ILE A 90 2.33 -7.78 -15.01
C ILE A 90 3.29 -7.23 -13.95
N ILE A 91 2.81 -6.84 -12.76
CA ILE A 91 3.68 -6.40 -11.67
C ILE A 91 4.63 -7.52 -11.25
N ARG A 92 4.19 -8.79 -11.17
CA ARG A 92 5.07 -9.95 -10.87
C ARG A 92 6.20 -10.08 -11.89
N LYS A 93 5.90 -9.84 -13.18
CA LYS A 93 6.84 -9.97 -14.30
C LYS A 93 7.76 -8.76 -14.47
N THR A 94 7.37 -7.61 -13.94
CA THR A 94 8.08 -6.33 -14.13
C THR A 94 8.67 -5.82 -12.83
N TRP A 95 8.25 -4.65 -12.35
CA TRP A 95 8.87 -3.98 -11.22
C TRP A 95 8.66 -4.66 -9.89
N GLY A 96 7.61 -5.46 -9.76
CA GLY A 96 7.28 -6.14 -8.51
C GLY A 96 8.17 -7.33 -8.20
N GLN A 97 9.04 -7.78 -9.11
CA GLN A 97 9.85 -9.00 -8.97
C GLN A 97 10.48 -9.16 -7.57
N GLU A 98 10.27 -10.33 -6.96
CA GLU A 98 10.98 -10.69 -5.74
C GLU A 98 12.41 -11.10 -6.12
N ARG A 99 13.40 -10.39 -5.62
CA ARG A 99 14.80 -10.61 -5.99
C ARG A 99 15.75 -10.08 -4.93
N THR A 100 17.02 -10.46 -5.06
CA THR A 100 18.12 -9.81 -4.37
C THR A 100 18.75 -8.80 -5.33
N PHE A 101 18.87 -7.55 -4.91
CA PHE A 101 19.48 -6.48 -5.69
C PHE A 101 20.44 -5.70 -4.78
N ALA A 102 21.67 -5.44 -5.22
CA ALA A 102 22.69 -4.76 -4.41
C ALA A 102 22.84 -5.33 -2.97
N GLY A 103 22.70 -6.65 -2.80
CA GLY A 103 22.80 -7.33 -1.50
C GLY A 103 21.56 -7.22 -0.60
N ILE A 104 20.50 -6.52 -1.02
CA ILE A 104 19.25 -6.41 -0.26
C ILE A 104 18.16 -7.34 -0.79
N HIS A 105 17.30 -7.84 0.10
CA HIS A 105 16.18 -8.69 -0.28
C HIS A 105 14.90 -7.88 -0.48
N ILE A 106 14.32 -7.99 -1.67
CA ILE A 106 13.04 -7.40 -2.04
C ILE A 106 11.98 -8.50 -2.05
N ARG A 107 10.85 -8.25 -1.40
CA ARG A 107 9.69 -9.15 -1.33
C ARG A 107 8.42 -8.39 -1.70
N ARG A 108 7.36 -9.09 -2.09
CA ARG A 108 6.10 -8.47 -2.53
C ARG A 108 4.89 -9.10 -1.83
N VAL A 109 3.90 -8.27 -1.55
CA VAL A 109 2.55 -8.68 -1.16
C VAL A 109 1.50 -7.82 -1.86
N PHE A 110 0.43 -8.44 -2.35
CA PHE A 110 -0.77 -7.78 -2.82
C PHE A 110 -1.82 -7.73 -1.71
N LEU A 111 -2.42 -6.57 -1.49
CA LEU A 111 -3.41 -6.31 -0.45
C LEU A 111 -4.80 -6.25 -1.06
N SER A 112 -5.65 -7.22 -0.73
CA SER A 112 -7.00 -7.34 -1.30
C SER A 112 -8.10 -7.56 -0.26
N GLY A 113 -9.30 -7.09 -0.58
CA GLY A 113 -10.54 -7.44 0.10
C GLY A 113 -11.33 -8.50 -0.68
N VAL A 114 -12.65 -8.46 -0.55
CA VAL A 114 -13.59 -9.24 -1.37
C VAL A 114 -14.42 -8.30 -2.25
N ALA A 115 -14.92 -8.80 -3.37
CA ALA A 115 -15.85 -8.03 -4.20
C ALA A 115 -17.18 -7.79 -3.46
N ALA A 116 -17.83 -6.65 -3.72
CA ALA A 116 -19.10 -6.29 -3.10
C ALA A 116 -20.24 -7.24 -3.48
N ASN A 117 -20.27 -7.69 -4.75
CA ASN A 117 -21.29 -8.60 -5.25
C ASN A 117 -20.97 -10.04 -4.83
N ALA A 118 -21.89 -10.70 -4.12
CA ALA A 118 -21.68 -12.07 -3.61
C ALA A 118 -21.40 -13.12 -4.70
N ARG A 119 -21.96 -12.96 -5.91
CA ARG A 119 -21.73 -13.88 -7.03
C ARG A 119 -20.33 -13.70 -7.60
N GLU A 120 -19.89 -12.45 -7.76
CA GLU A 120 -18.54 -12.13 -8.22
C GLU A 120 -17.50 -12.51 -7.18
N ALA A 121 -17.76 -12.23 -5.90
CA ALA A 121 -16.89 -12.59 -4.79
C ALA A 121 -16.57 -14.08 -4.76
N ARG A 122 -17.54 -14.97 -5.07
CA ARG A 122 -17.26 -16.41 -5.18
C ARG A 122 -16.20 -16.73 -6.24
N LYS A 123 -16.33 -16.14 -7.43
CA LYS A 123 -15.39 -16.37 -8.55
C LYS A 123 -14.03 -15.76 -8.26
N LEU A 124 -14.01 -14.50 -7.81
CA LEU A 124 -12.78 -13.76 -7.56
C LEU A 124 -12.00 -14.28 -6.34
N ASN A 125 -12.69 -14.75 -5.28
CA ASN A 125 -12.02 -15.43 -4.17
C ASN A 125 -11.40 -16.75 -4.62
N GLN A 126 -12.02 -17.47 -5.57
CA GLN A 126 -11.41 -18.67 -6.13
C GLN A 126 -10.18 -18.33 -6.97
N LEU A 127 -10.23 -17.26 -7.78
CA LEU A 127 -9.08 -16.76 -8.52
C LEU A 127 -7.91 -16.39 -7.59
N LEU A 128 -8.17 -15.59 -6.55
CA LEU A 128 -7.14 -15.21 -5.58
C LEU A 128 -6.55 -16.41 -4.82
N ARG A 129 -7.34 -17.46 -4.55
CA ARG A 129 -6.81 -18.71 -3.97
C ARG A 129 -5.85 -19.43 -4.91
N LEU A 130 -6.15 -19.45 -6.22
CA LEU A 130 -5.26 -20.04 -7.22
C LEU A 130 -3.96 -19.22 -7.32
N GLU A 131 -4.07 -17.89 -7.42
CA GLU A 131 -2.89 -17.00 -7.40
C GLU A 131 -2.06 -17.16 -6.12
N HIS A 132 -2.72 -17.26 -4.98
CA HIS A 132 -2.05 -17.44 -3.69
C HIS A 132 -1.31 -18.78 -3.60
N ALA A 133 -1.91 -19.86 -4.11
CA ALA A 133 -1.28 -21.17 -4.15
C ALA A 133 -0.07 -21.20 -5.10
N GLU A 134 -0.12 -20.45 -6.21
CA GLU A 134 0.95 -20.40 -7.21
C GLU A 134 2.10 -19.47 -6.80
N HIS A 135 1.77 -18.27 -6.32
CA HIS A 135 2.76 -17.20 -6.12
C HIS A 135 3.06 -16.89 -4.65
N GLY A 136 2.18 -17.29 -3.72
CA GLY A 136 2.37 -17.03 -2.29
C GLY A 136 2.56 -15.54 -1.97
N ASP A 137 1.81 -14.65 -2.63
CA ASP A 137 1.99 -13.19 -2.53
C ASP A 137 0.68 -12.41 -2.32
N VAL A 138 -0.43 -13.07 -2.00
CA VAL A 138 -1.73 -12.41 -1.77
C VAL A 138 -2.10 -12.44 -0.30
N LEU A 139 -2.32 -11.26 0.29
CA LEU A 139 -3.02 -11.07 1.56
C LEU A 139 -4.46 -10.67 1.28
N GLN A 140 -5.40 -11.43 1.83
CA GLN A 140 -6.82 -11.17 1.61
C GLN A 140 -7.60 -11.15 2.91
N TRP A 141 -8.34 -10.08 3.17
CA TRP A 141 -9.28 -9.98 4.30
C TRP A 141 -10.73 -9.97 3.84
N ARG A 142 -11.64 -10.42 4.73
CA ARG A 142 -13.08 -10.47 4.45
C ARG A 142 -13.77 -9.11 4.68
N PHE A 143 -13.33 -8.06 3.98
CA PHE A 143 -14.04 -6.79 3.90
C PHE A 143 -14.30 -6.44 2.43
N VAL A 144 -15.35 -5.67 2.15
CA VAL A 144 -15.65 -5.24 0.77
C VAL A 144 -14.56 -4.28 0.29
N ASP A 145 -13.85 -4.66 -0.76
CA ASP A 145 -12.81 -3.83 -1.36
C ASP A 145 -13.46 -2.68 -2.13
N SER A 146 -13.22 -1.46 -1.66
CA SER A 146 -13.76 -0.24 -2.26
C SER A 146 -12.88 0.94 -1.91
N PHE A 147 -13.00 2.03 -2.66
CA PHE A 147 -12.23 3.27 -2.44
C PHE A 147 -12.32 3.76 -0.98
N PHE A 148 -13.53 3.81 -0.41
CA PHE A 148 -13.77 4.28 0.96
C PHE A 148 -13.31 3.29 2.05
N ASN A 149 -12.94 2.06 1.68
CA ASN A 149 -12.35 1.05 2.57
C ASN A 149 -10.84 0.90 2.38
N LEU A 150 -10.18 1.72 1.55
CA LEU A 150 -8.72 1.70 1.43
C LEU A 150 -8.03 1.95 2.77
N THR A 151 -8.58 2.83 3.61
CA THR A 151 -8.05 3.06 4.96
C THR A 151 -8.11 1.82 5.84
N LEU A 152 -9.22 1.06 5.75
CA LEU A 152 -9.34 -0.21 6.45
C LEU A 152 -8.30 -1.22 5.93
N LYS A 153 -8.08 -1.28 4.60
CA LYS A 153 -7.03 -2.10 3.99
C LYS A 153 -5.65 -1.76 4.55
N GLN A 154 -5.33 -0.47 4.68
CA GLN A 154 -4.07 0.00 5.27
C GLN A 154 -3.95 -0.42 6.74
N VAL A 155 -4.98 -0.19 7.57
CA VAL A 155 -4.95 -0.57 8.99
C VAL A 155 -4.74 -2.08 9.17
N LEU A 156 -5.43 -2.90 8.38
CA LEU A 156 -5.28 -4.36 8.41
C LEU A 156 -3.87 -4.79 7.97
N PHE A 157 -3.30 -4.14 6.96
CA PHE A 157 -1.93 -4.38 6.52
C PHE A 157 -0.89 -3.98 7.59
N HIS A 158 -1.03 -2.82 8.23
CA HIS A 158 -0.16 -2.42 9.32
C HIS A 158 -0.25 -3.39 10.51
N ALA A 159 -1.43 -3.88 10.86
CA ALA A 159 -1.58 -4.93 11.88
C ALA A 159 -0.91 -6.26 11.47
N TRP A 160 -0.93 -6.59 10.19
CA TRP A 160 -0.22 -7.77 9.66
C TRP A 160 1.30 -7.59 9.72
N LEU A 161 1.83 -6.42 9.37
CA LEU A 161 3.25 -6.11 9.51
C LEU A 161 3.75 -6.34 10.94
N GLU A 162 3.03 -5.81 11.93
CA GLU A 162 3.39 -5.96 13.34
C GLU A 162 3.46 -7.41 13.81
N SER A 163 2.58 -8.26 13.27
CA SER A 163 2.46 -9.66 13.71
C SER A 163 3.29 -10.64 12.88
N ARG A 164 3.61 -10.32 11.62
CA ARG A 164 4.26 -11.24 10.66
C ARG A 164 5.60 -10.74 10.14
N CYS A 165 5.84 -9.44 10.16
CA CYS A 165 7.02 -8.82 9.56
C CYS A 165 7.56 -7.63 10.39
N PRO A 166 7.68 -7.74 11.73
CA PRO A 166 7.97 -6.58 12.59
C PRO A 166 9.35 -5.96 12.37
N GLY A 167 10.30 -6.72 11.82
CA GLY A 167 11.67 -6.27 11.54
C GLY A 167 11.88 -5.74 10.12
N VAL A 168 10.85 -5.67 9.27
CA VAL A 168 11.02 -5.14 7.91
C VAL A 168 11.68 -3.76 7.93
N ARG A 169 12.70 -3.54 7.10
CA ARG A 169 13.44 -2.26 7.15
C ARG A 169 12.70 -1.13 6.45
N PHE A 170 12.15 -1.42 5.28
CA PHE A 170 11.41 -0.46 4.48
C PHE A 170 10.20 -1.10 3.81
N VAL A 171 9.15 -0.30 3.65
CA VAL A 171 7.92 -0.67 2.96
C VAL A 171 7.67 0.34 1.85
N PHE A 172 7.55 -0.17 0.62
CA PHE A 172 6.87 0.55 -0.44
C PHE A 172 5.38 0.26 -0.32
N ASN A 173 4.56 1.30 -0.22
CA ASN A 173 3.10 1.19 -0.21
C ASN A 173 2.58 1.92 -1.44
N GLY A 174 1.92 1.22 -2.35
CA GLY A 174 1.47 1.82 -3.62
C GLY A 174 0.29 1.11 -4.26
N ASP A 175 -0.24 1.72 -5.32
CA ASP A 175 -1.36 1.21 -6.11
C ASP A 175 -0.87 0.25 -7.22
N ASP A 176 -1.76 -0.57 -7.77
CA ASP A 176 -1.46 -1.50 -8.87
C ASP A 176 -1.52 -0.86 -10.28
N ASP A 177 -1.61 0.46 -10.34
CA ASP A 177 -1.62 1.28 -11.57
C ASP A 177 -0.43 2.24 -11.67
N VAL A 178 0.66 1.95 -10.97
CA VAL A 178 1.92 2.71 -11.05
C VAL A 178 3.03 1.96 -11.74
N PHE A 179 4.01 2.71 -12.24
CA PHE A 179 5.32 2.20 -12.59
C PHE A 179 6.31 2.58 -11.50
N ALA A 180 6.90 1.59 -10.83
CA ALA A 180 7.93 1.80 -9.82
C ALA A 180 9.30 1.33 -10.34
N ASN A 181 10.32 2.17 -10.33
CA ASN A 181 11.67 1.71 -10.63
C ASN A 181 12.30 1.14 -9.35
N THR A 182 12.14 -0.17 -9.13
CA THR A 182 12.59 -0.83 -7.89
C THR A 182 14.10 -0.83 -7.70
N ASP A 183 14.90 -0.70 -8.77
CA ASP A 183 16.35 -0.51 -8.67
C ASP A 183 16.67 0.85 -8.04
N ASN A 184 16.00 1.91 -8.49
CA ASN A 184 16.19 3.25 -7.94
C ASN A 184 15.61 3.37 -6.52
N LEU A 185 14.47 2.72 -6.22
CA LEU A 185 13.94 2.65 -4.86
C LEU A 185 14.97 2.02 -3.90
N ALA A 186 15.57 0.90 -4.31
CA ALA A 186 16.60 0.21 -3.53
C ALA A 186 17.83 1.10 -3.29
N GLN A 187 18.34 1.76 -4.34
CA GLN A 187 19.49 2.66 -4.23
C GLN A 187 19.21 3.85 -3.30
N TYR A 188 18.03 4.47 -3.44
CA TYR A 188 17.61 5.56 -2.55
C TYR A 188 17.59 5.10 -1.08
N LEU A 189 16.96 3.96 -0.79
CA LEU A 189 16.82 3.43 0.57
C LEU A 189 18.15 2.97 1.18
N LEU A 190 19.09 2.47 0.37
CA LEU A 190 20.45 2.15 0.81
C LEU A 190 21.21 3.39 1.30
N GLY A 191 20.87 4.57 0.78
CA GLY A 191 21.42 5.86 1.21
C GLY A 191 20.73 6.47 2.44
N VAL A 192 19.62 5.90 2.91
CA VAL A 192 18.88 6.42 4.08
C VAL A 192 19.60 6.00 5.38
N PRO A 193 19.97 6.95 6.25
CA PRO A 193 20.58 6.64 7.55
C PRO A 193 19.67 5.82 8.46
N GLY A 194 20.27 5.11 9.43
CA GLY A 194 19.52 4.40 10.46
C GLY A 194 18.87 3.09 10.02
N ALA A 195 19.13 2.62 8.79
CA ALA A 195 18.79 1.26 8.32
C ALA A 195 17.31 0.82 8.51
N GLY A 196 16.37 1.76 8.58
CA GLY A 196 14.94 1.48 8.82
C GLY A 196 14.47 1.73 10.25
N ASP A 197 15.38 2.00 11.20
CA ASP A 197 15.08 2.24 12.61
C ASP A 197 14.76 3.70 12.94
N GLN A 198 14.86 4.58 11.95
CA GLN A 198 14.52 6.01 12.06
C GLN A 198 13.36 6.35 11.16
N HIS A 199 12.70 7.48 11.44
CA HIS A 199 11.57 7.93 10.66
C HIS A 199 11.94 8.20 9.19
N LEU A 200 11.26 7.48 8.30
CA LEU A 200 11.16 7.78 6.88
C LEU A 200 9.69 7.68 6.48
N PHE A 201 9.18 8.72 5.82
CA PHE A 201 7.89 8.70 5.12
C PHE A 201 7.98 9.68 3.94
N VAL A 202 8.24 9.16 2.75
CA VAL A 202 8.49 9.99 1.57
C VAL A 202 7.60 9.64 0.39
N GLY A 203 7.07 10.65 -0.27
CA GLY A 203 6.11 10.50 -1.36
C GLY A 203 5.91 11.81 -2.13
N HIS A 204 4.78 11.92 -2.82
CA HIS A 204 4.32 13.20 -3.35
C HIS A 204 3.59 13.97 -2.25
N LEU A 205 4.32 14.86 -1.57
CA LEU A 205 3.80 15.64 -0.45
C LEU A 205 2.71 16.62 -0.88
N ILE A 206 1.58 16.58 -0.18
CA ILE A 206 0.43 17.47 -0.34
C ILE A 206 0.23 18.20 1.00
N THR A 207 0.16 19.53 0.93
CA THR A 207 -0.02 20.43 2.09
C THR A 207 -1.03 21.52 1.77
N ASN A 208 -1.55 22.19 2.81
CA ASN A 208 -2.46 23.33 2.67
C ASN A 208 -3.73 23.02 1.86
N VAL A 209 -4.25 21.80 2.00
CA VAL A 209 -5.52 21.35 1.39
C VAL A 209 -6.49 20.89 2.48
N GLY A 210 -7.75 20.71 2.12
CA GLY A 210 -8.79 20.23 3.02
C GLY A 210 -9.82 19.33 2.32
N PRO A 211 -10.87 18.93 3.04
CA PRO A 211 -11.96 18.15 2.49
C PRO A 211 -12.63 18.78 1.28
N ILE A 212 -12.81 18.00 0.21
CA ILE A 212 -13.64 18.38 -0.93
C ILE A 212 -15.10 18.19 -0.53
N ARG A 213 -15.92 19.24 -0.62
CA ARG A 213 -17.33 19.25 -0.14
C ARG A 213 -18.35 19.04 -1.27
N GLU A 214 -17.87 18.94 -2.50
CA GLU A 214 -18.67 18.71 -3.70
C GLU A 214 -19.06 17.23 -3.82
N LYS A 215 -20.36 16.92 -3.74
CA LYS A 215 -20.90 15.54 -3.74
C LYS A 215 -20.54 14.70 -4.98
N TRP A 216 -20.22 15.32 -6.11
CA TRP A 216 -19.81 14.63 -7.34
C TRP A 216 -18.34 14.19 -7.33
N SER A 217 -17.52 14.72 -6.41
CA SER A 217 -16.11 14.37 -6.34
C SER A 217 -15.93 12.95 -5.81
N LYS A 218 -15.03 12.19 -6.45
CA LYS A 218 -14.54 10.91 -5.92
C LYS A 218 -14.00 11.07 -4.48
N TYR A 219 -13.44 12.23 -4.18
CA TYR A 219 -12.82 12.56 -2.90
C TYR A 219 -13.74 13.36 -1.97
N TYR A 220 -15.05 13.30 -2.20
CA TYR A 220 -16.05 13.98 -1.36
C TYR A 220 -15.95 13.52 0.10
N VAL A 221 -15.76 14.47 1.01
CA VAL A 221 -15.79 14.24 2.46
C VAL A 221 -16.67 15.30 3.11
N PRO A 222 -17.83 14.93 3.68
CA PRO A 222 -18.74 15.90 4.27
C PRO A 222 -18.40 16.25 5.73
N GLU A 223 -19.08 17.28 6.25
CA GLU A 223 -18.88 17.76 7.63
C GLU A 223 -19.20 16.71 8.70
N GLN A 224 -20.15 15.80 8.41
CA GLN A 224 -20.50 14.67 9.28
C GLN A 224 -19.34 13.67 9.45
N VAL A 225 -18.37 13.66 8.52
CA VAL A 225 -17.12 12.90 8.67
C VAL A 225 -16.10 13.73 9.44
N THR A 226 -15.87 14.98 9.03
CA THR A 226 -14.99 15.92 9.72
C THR A 226 -15.44 17.37 9.53
N ALA A 227 -15.58 18.09 10.65
CA ALA A 227 -15.86 19.53 10.68
C ALA A 227 -14.62 20.39 10.36
N SER A 228 -13.41 19.82 10.44
CA SER A 228 -12.20 20.53 10.04
C SER A 228 -12.24 20.82 8.54
N ASN A 229 -11.75 22.00 8.15
CA ASN A 229 -11.56 22.39 6.76
C ASN A 229 -10.11 22.25 6.29
N ALA A 230 -9.26 21.60 7.10
CA ALA A 230 -7.86 21.34 6.78
C ALA A 230 -7.51 19.86 7.03
N TYR A 231 -6.65 19.34 6.17
CA TYR A 231 -5.96 18.07 6.38
C TYR A 231 -4.55 18.28 6.92
N PRO A 232 -4.02 17.34 7.73
CA PRO A 232 -2.59 17.33 8.01
C PRO A 232 -1.80 17.11 6.71
N PRO A 233 -0.51 17.48 6.65
CA PRO A 233 0.37 17.07 5.57
C PRO A 233 0.31 15.56 5.34
N TYR A 234 0.25 15.13 4.06
CA TYR A 234 0.21 13.72 3.68
C TYR A 234 0.88 13.50 2.32
N CYS A 235 1.20 12.24 1.98
CA CYS A 235 1.67 11.88 0.63
C CYS A 235 0.55 11.22 -0.17
N GLY A 236 0.38 11.60 -1.44
CA GLY A 236 -0.67 11.05 -2.31
C GLY A 236 -0.49 9.56 -2.69
N GLY A 237 -1.60 8.89 -3.00
CA GLY A 237 -1.74 7.44 -2.82
C GLY A 237 -1.23 6.47 -3.86
N GLY A 238 -0.67 6.95 -4.98
CA GLY A 238 -0.09 6.06 -6.00
C GLY A 238 1.15 5.34 -5.49
N GLY A 239 1.94 6.00 -4.64
CA GLY A 239 2.88 5.28 -3.80
C GLY A 239 3.82 6.16 -2.98
N LEU A 240 4.31 5.55 -1.90
CA LEU A 240 5.20 6.17 -0.93
C LEU A 240 6.14 5.12 -0.31
N LEU A 241 7.22 5.60 0.28
CA LEU A 241 8.19 4.79 1.03
C LEU A 241 8.11 5.09 2.52
N MET A 242 8.12 4.05 3.33
CA MET A 242 8.13 4.12 4.79
C MET A 242 9.27 3.28 5.34
N SER A 243 9.87 3.70 6.45
CA SER A 243 10.70 2.81 7.25
C SER A 243 9.86 1.90 8.14
N GLY A 244 10.43 0.78 8.58
CA GLY A 244 9.82 -0.12 9.57
C GLY A 244 9.42 0.62 10.84
N TYR A 245 10.30 1.50 11.34
CA TYR A 245 10.00 2.40 12.46
C TYR A 245 8.70 3.18 12.24
N THR A 246 8.55 3.82 11.07
CA THR A 246 7.35 4.60 10.77
C THR A 246 6.12 3.72 10.64
N CYS A 247 6.24 2.53 10.04
CA CYS A 247 5.14 1.57 9.95
C CYS A 247 4.62 1.17 11.34
N HIS A 248 5.52 0.97 12.30
CA HIS A 248 5.18 0.68 13.70
C HIS A 248 4.47 1.87 14.37
N ALA A 249 5.02 3.07 14.22
CA ALA A 249 4.39 4.29 14.77
C ALA A 249 2.97 4.49 14.21
N ILE A 250 2.78 4.29 12.89
CA ILE A 250 1.46 4.36 12.26
C ILE A 250 0.51 3.32 12.85
N TYR A 251 0.94 2.07 13.00
CA TYR A 251 0.10 1.03 13.63
C TYR A 251 -0.36 1.47 15.03
N GLN A 252 0.58 1.88 15.89
CA GLN A 252 0.27 2.30 17.27
C GLN A 252 -0.73 3.46 17.30
N GLN A 253 -0.58 4.47 16.44
CA GLN A 253 -1.52 5.59 16.39
C GLN A 253 -2.88 5.22 15.79
N SER A 254 -2.90 4.31 14.80
CA SER A 254 -4.13 3.87 14.14
C SER A 254 -5.15 3.27 15.13
N LEU A 255 -4.66 2.63 16.20
CA LEU A 255 -5.48 2.07 17.27
C LEU A 255 -6.38 3.13 17.93
N GLY A 256 -5.91 4.37 18.01
CA GLY A 256 -6.64 5.48 18.63
C GLY A 256 -7.20 6.54 17.68
N ILE A 257 -7.15 6.34 16.35
CA ILE A 257 -7.67 7.32 15.36
C ILE A 257 -8.81 6.70 14.57
N GLN A 258 -10.00 7.30 14.63
CA GLN A 258 -11.16 6.85 13.86
C GLN A 258 -10.85 6.79 12.37
N LEU A 259 -11.30 5.73 11.68
CA LEU A 259 -11.04 5.59 10.25
C LEU A 259 -11.54 6.82 9.50
N PHE A 260 -10.77 7.22 8.49
CA PHE A 260 -11.04 8.34 7.60
C PHE A 260 -11.26 7.81 6.17
N PRO A 261 -12.14 8.37 5.33
CA PRO A 261 -12.50 7.78 4.03
C PRO A 261 -11.40 7.87 2.96
N ILE A 262 -10.37 8.68 3.20
CA ILE A 262 -9.21 8.85 2.32
C ILE A 262 -7.99 8.25 3.03
N ASP A 263 -7.42 7.18 2.47
CA ASP A 263 -6.35 6.39 3.10
C ASP A 263 -5.08 7.19 3.31
N ASP A 264 -4.69 7.97 2.31
CA ASP A 264 -3.49 8.80 2.38
C ASP A 264 -3.57 9.87 3.48
N VAL A 265 -4.73 10.52 3.60
CA VAL A 265 -5.01 11.50 4.66
C VAL A 265 -4.98 10.80 6.01
N TYR A 266 -5.51 9.58 6.13
CA TYR A 266 -5.47 8.82 7.37
C TYR A 266 -4.03 8.49 7.81
N LEU A 267 -3.14 8.13 6.88
CA LEU A 267 -1.73 7.94 7.19
C LEU A 267 -1.09 9.26 7.67
N GLY A 268 -1.41 10.40 7.03
CA GLY A 268 -1.02 11.72 7.51
C GLY A 268 -1.50 12.04 8.92
N MET A 269 -2.75 11.70 9.26
CA MET A 269 -3.29 11.83 10.63
C MET A 269 -2.53 10.98 11.64
N CYS A 270 -2.12 9.76 11.26
CA CYS A 270 -1.32 8.89 12.11
C CYS A 270 0.07 9.47 12.36
N LEU A 271 0.71 10.04 11.33
CA LEU A 271 2.00 10.72 11.47
C LEU A 271 1.90 11.94 12.38
N GLU A 272 0.91 12.80 12.16
CA GLU A 272 0.68 14.00 12.97
C GLU A 272 0.52 13.64 14.45
N LYS A 273 -0.31 12.63 14.75
CA LYS A 273 -0.49 12.15 16.13
C LYS A 273 0.78 11.55 16.73
N ALA A 274 1.65 10.95 15.91
CA ALA A 274 2.95 10.43 16.34
C ALA A 274 4.03 11.52 16.49
N GLY A 275 3.74 12.79 16.13
CA GLY A 275 4.75 13.85 16.07
C GLY A 275 5.76 13.69 14.92
N LEU A 276 5.35 12.97 13.87
CA LEU A 276 6.15 12.70 12.67
C LEU A 276 5.61 13.50 11.48
N ALA A 277 6.45 13.71 10.46
CA ALA A 277 6.10 14.54 9.31
C ALA A 277 6.44 13.86 7.97
N PRO A 278 5.52 13.82 7.00
CA PRO A 278 5.84 13.33 5.67
C PRO A 278 6.77 14.30 4.93
N ALA A 279 7.59 13.75 4.04
CA ALA A 279 8.50 14.52 3.21
C ALA A 279 8.27 14.27 1.71
N SER A 280 8.63 15.26 0.90
CA SER A 280 8.52 15.18 -0.57
C SER A 280 9.76 14.50 -1.16
N HIS A 281 9.56 13.66 -2.17
CA HIS A 281 10.65 13.16 -3.00
C HIS A 281 10.41 13.45 -4.48
N MET A 282 11.37 14.11 -5.14
CA MET A 282 11.22 14.54 -6.54
C MET A 282 11.15 13.39 -7.54
N GLY A 283 11.66 12.21 -7.20
CA GLY A 283 11.51 11.01 -8.02
C GLY A 283 10.11 10.39 -8.01
N ILE A 284 9.18 10.86 -7.16
CA ILE A 284 7.82 10.32 -7.06
C ILE A 284 6.85 11.28 -7.75
N ARG A 285 6.22 10.81 -8.84
CA ARG A 285 5.38 11.61 -9.73
C ARG A 285 3.95 11.08 -9.79
N MET A 286 3.03 11.79 -9.15
CA MET A 286 1.61 11.40 -9.07
C MET A 286 0.73 11.90 -10.22
N VAL A 287 1.27 12.71 -11.12
CA VAL A 287 0.54 13.36 -12.22
C VAL A 287 1.24 13.15 -13.56
N GLY A 288 1.90 11.99 -13.72
CA GLY A 288 2.74 11.69 -14.87
C GLY A 288 4.01 12.55 -14.96
N VAL A 289 4.69 12.46 -16.10
CA VAL A 289 5.83 13.32 -16.43
C VAL A 289 5.36 14.46 -17.32
N ARG A 290 5.69 15.71 -16.93
CA ARG A 290 5.45 16.88 -17.77
C ARG A 290 6.58 17.00 -18.80
N VAL A 291 6.25 16.88 -20.07
CA VAL A 291 7.19 17.14 -21.16
C VAL A 291 7.17 18.61 -21.58
N PRO A 292 8.32 19.23 -21.95
CA PRO A 292 8.40 20.66 -22.27
C PRO A 292 7.60 21.10 -23.50
N SER A 293 7.22 20.15 -24.36
CA SER A 293 6.54 20.41 -25.62
C SER A 293 5.53 19.31 -25.91
N SER A 294 4.36 19.68 -26.41
CA SER A 294 3.34 18.73 -26.88
C SER A 294 3.78 17.92 -28.11
N LYS A 295 4.91 18.28 -28.74
CA LYS A 295 5.53 17.53 -29.84
C LYS A 295 6.43 16.39 -29.37
N LEU A 296 6.76 16.32 -28.08
CA LEU A 296 7.57 15.25 -27.51
C LEU A 296 6.65 14.17 -26.95
N GLU A 297 6.98 12.91 -27.20
CA GLU A 297 6.23 11.78 -26.66
C GLU A 297 6.51 11.65 -25.16
N SER A 298 5.47 11.75 -24.33
CA SER A 298 5.61 11.57 -22.88
C SER A 298 5.95 10.14 -22.48
N PHE A 299 5.91 9.19 -23.41
CA PHE A 299 6.23 7.77 -23.21
C PHE A 299 7.68 7.43 -23.63
N ASP A 300 8.59 8.39 -23.54
CA ASP A 300 10.02 8.15 -23.74
C ASP A 300 10.67 7.58 -22.46
N PRO A 301 11.34 6.41 -22.51
CA PRO A 301 11.96 5.77 -21.35
C PRO A 301 12.98 6.65 -20.60
N CYS A 302 13.58 7.63 -21.27
CA CYS A 302 14.54 8.53 -20.65
C CYS A 302 13.92 9.47 -19.61
N TYR A 303 12.61 9.73 -19.70
CA TYR A 303 11.90 10.48 -18.68
C TYR A 303 11.64 9.68 -17.41
N TYR A 304 11.65 8.34 -17.49
CA TYR A 304 11.31 7.44 -16.39
C TYR A 304 12.54 6.82 -15.73
N LYS A 305 13.67 6.75 -16.44
CA LYS A 305 14.90 6.06 -16.02
C LYS A 305 15.37 6.43 -14.61
N GLU A 306 15.38 7.72 -14.28
CA GLU A 306 15.86 8.25 -13.00
C GLU A 306 14.76 8.45 -11.95
N LEU A 307 13.49 8.20 -12.30
CA LEU A 307 12.38 8.35 -11.38
C LEU A 307 12.25 7.14 -10.46
N LEU A 308 11.62 7.34 -9.31
CA LEU A 308 11.30 6.29 -8.34
C LEU A 308 9.95 5.66 -8.66
N LEU A 309 8.94 6.49 -8.91
CA LEU A 309 7.57 6.07 -9.14
C LEU A 309 6.84 7.08 -10.04
N VAL A 310 6.03 6.57 -10.96
CA VAL A 310 5.12 7.37 -11.77
C VAL A 310 3.71 6.78 -11.80
N HIS A 311 2.72 7.62 -11.49
CA HIS A 311 1.29 7.36 -11.73
C HIS A 311 0.86 8.05 -13.03
N ARG A 312 0.16 7.40 -13.98
CA ARG A 312 -0.37 6.03 -13.99
C ARG A 312 0.09 5.24 -15.20
N PHE A 313 0.07 3.93 -15.08
CA PHE A 313 0.38 2.97 -16.13
C PHE A 313 -0.74 1.92 -16.24
N VAL A 314 -1.13 1.60 -17.48
CA VAL A 314 -1.90 0.38 -17.76
C VAL A 314 -0.97 -0.82 -17.95
N PRO A 315 -1.47 -2.08 -17.90
CA PRO A 315 -0.60 -3.26 -17.88
C PRO A 315 0.39 -3.35 -19.06
N TYR A 316 -0.04 -3.13 -20.30
CA TYR A 316 0.88 -3.23 -21.44
C TYR A 316 1.94 -2.11 -21.42
N GLU A 317 1.57 -0.88 -21.02
CA GLU A 317 2.51 0.24 -20.90
C GLU A 317 3.58 -0.08 -19.85
N MET A 318 3.18 -0.68 -18.74
CA MET A 318 4.10 -1.07 -17.67
C MET A 318 5.15 -2.05 -18.18
N LEU A 319 4.74 -3.05 -18.97
CA LEU A 319 5.64 -4.03 -19.57
C LEU A 319 6.59 -3.36 -20.58
N VAL A 320 6.05 -2.56 -21.51
CA VAL A 320 6.86 -1.89 -22.54
C VAL A 320 7.89 -0.96 -21.89
N MET A 321 7.48 -0.15 -20.92
CA MET A 321 8.37 0.78 -20.23
C MET A 321 9.43 0.04 -19.39
N TRP A 322 9.04 -1.05 -18.72
CA TRP A 322 9.96 -1.86 -17.91
C TRP A 322 11.12 -2.43 -18.73
N GLU A 323 10.82 -2.93 -19.93
CA GLU A 323 11.82 -3.42 -20.87
C GLU A 323 12.64 -2.25 -21.46
N ALA A 324 11.97 -1.18 -21.90
CA ALA A 324 12.62 -0.04 -22.55
C ALA A 324 13.68 0.62 -21.65
N ILE A 325 13.40 0.85 -20.36
CA ILE A 325 14.37 1.50 -19.46
C ILE A 325 15.60 0.64 -19.14
N ARG A 326 15.54 -0.67 -19.43
CA ARG A 326 16.60 -1.65 -19.18
C ARG A 326 17.42 -2.00 -20.42
N GLN A 327 17.06 -1.45 -21.57
CA GLN A 327 17.83 -1.64 -22.80
C GLN A 327 19.26 -1.08 -22.61
N PRO A 328 20.32 -1.90 -22.79
CA PRO A 328 21.70 -1.45 -22.62
C PRO A 328 22.10 -0.31 -23.55
N ASP A 329 21.46 -0.22 -24.71
CA ASP A 329 21.63 0.79 -25.75
C ASP A 329 20.73 2.02 -25.55
N LEU A 330 19.98 2.10 -24.44
CA LEU A 330 19.18 3.28 -24.13
C LEU A 330 20.08 4.49 -23.80
N VAL A 331 20.11 5.45 -24.72
CA VAL A 331 20.86 6.71 -24.60
C VAL A 331 19.93 7.88 -24.24
N CYS A 332 20.05 8.38 -23.01
CA CYS A 332 19.19 9.45 -22.48
C CYS A 332 19.80 10.85 -22.44
N GLY A 333 20.98 11.01 -23.04
CA GLY A 333 21.64 12.30 -23.21
C GLY A 333 22.40 12.33 -24.52
N LYS A 334 22.56 13.52 -25.11
CA LYS A 334 23.53 13.70 -26.19
C LYS A 334 24.93 13.72 -25.58
N ASN A 335 25.85 12.91 -26.09
CA ASN A 335 27.28 13.13 -25.88
C ASN A 335 27.63 14.49 -26.46
N VAL A 336 27.80 15.50 -25.61
CA VAL A 336 28.37 16.78 -26.05
C VAL A 336 29.86 16.54 -26.19
N VAL A 337 30.32 16.26 -27.40
CA VAL A 337 31.74 16.35 -27.73
C VAL A 337 32.10 17.83 -27.59
N VAL A 338 32.74 18.19 -26.48
CA VAL A 338 33.36 19.49 -26.34
C VAL A 338 34.61 19.43 -27.21
N ASP A 339 34.51 19.99 -28.41
CA ASP A 339 35.65 20.16 -29.29
C ASP A 339 36.62 21.13 -28.60
N GLN A 340 37.68 20.59 -27.98
CA GLN A 340 38.78 21.39 -27.45
C GLN A 340 39.72 21.75 -28.61
N SER A 341 39.23 22.61 -29.51
CA SER A 341 40.08 23.33 -30.45
C SER A 341 40.17 24.79 -30.00
N LEU A 342 41.19 25.08 -29.19
CA LEU A 342 41.74 26.42 -29.00
C LEU A 342 43.20 26.43 -29.46
#